data_AF-A0A3N1GKL9-F1
#
_entry.id   AF-A0A3N1GKL9-F1
#
_cell.length_a   1.000
_cell.length_b   1.000
_cell.length_c   1.000
_cell.angle_alpha   90.00
_cell.angle_beta   90.00
_cell.angle_gamma   90.00
#
_symmetry.space_group_name_H-M   'P 1'
#
loop_
_entity.id
_entity.type
_entity.pdbx_description
1 polymer ?
#
loop_
_entity_poly.entity_id
_entity_poly.type
_entity_poly.pdbx_seq_one_letter_code
_entity_poly.pdbx_strand_id
1 'polypeptide(L)'
;MSQSSRFDVNAAADEDDFVPANEVERDLYHATLDHSTDAFLSTLLLATVLVPVAHNSRPGSAPGESGFVFRTEDVGGSRFLVVFTSRDRLGEHYAEPVRTVPVRFVELIRNWPDAAWSFAVNPGSAVGARYPGPQVIALANWALEAGLGEESAEDGAAGLGDDALEEGRGAAQGRSEDQPAAIPTTMQKMVPAEQVDYYLERGYDRVAGFVHRAAEVEHLRTPGEIFAALGLLHDGSPYQADAKEAFVLRWPAYRPSLYRIPYGGQSEQALRAMDGWVIERAPFRGNGFAPGEGSDVIAEFKVDSVRLPHGAQLWRVDADGGERVIAIFDCDAPIWRKVGEDDA
;
A
#
# COMPACT_ATOMS: atom_id res chain seq x y z
N MET A 1 15.94 -35.05 23.48
CA MET A 1 16.13 -35.78 22.19
C MET A 1 14.82 -35.66 21.44
N SER A 2 14.67 -35.21 20.20
CA SER A 2 15.42 -34.40 19.23
C SER A 2 14.44 -34.22 18.04
N GLN A 3 14.55 -33.12 17.29
CA GLN A 3 13.87 -32.77 16.00
C GLN A 3 12.45 -32.17 16.15
N SER A 4 12.11 -30.89 15.87
CA SER A 4 12.41 -29.87 14.83
C SER A 4 11.74 -30.09 13.46
N SER A 5 10.78 -29.21 13.08
CA SER A 5 10.17 -29.05 11.72
C SER A 5 9.33 -27.74 11.67
N ARG A 6 9.87 -26.54 11.37
CA ARG A 6 10.26 -25.86 10.10
C ARG A 6 9.10 -25.23 9.27
N PHE A 7 9.28 -23.95 8.94
CA PHE A 7 8.52 -23.08 8.03
C PHE A 7 8.64 -23.57 6.59
N ASP A 8 7.61 -23.39 5.76
CA ASP A 8 7.74 -23.42 4.31
C ASP A 8 7.01 -22.16 3.77
N VAL A 9 7.66 -21.01 3.65
CA VAL A 9 8.36 -20.59 2.42
C VAL A 9 8.57 -21.74 1.46
N ASN A 10 7.90 -21.79 0.31
CA ASN A 10 8.37 -22.73 -0.69
C ASN A 10 9.62 -22.12 -1.33
N ALA A 11 10.75 -22.46 -0.69
CA ALA A 11 12.03 -21.80 -0.77
C ALA A 11 11.93 -20.28 -0.66
N ALA A 12 12.18 -19.77 0.55
CA ALA A 12 13.04 -18.61 0.60
C ALA A 12 14.25 -19.04 -0.23
N ALA A 13 14.46 -18.44 -1.40
CA ALA A 13 15.83 -18.00 -1.63
C ALA A 13 16.13 -17.23 -0.34
N ASP A 14 17.08 -17.75 0.45
CA ASP A 14 17.40 -17.22 1.78
C ASP A 14 17.24 -15.69 1.71
N GLU A 15 16.48 -15.07 2.62
CA GLU A 15 16.42 -13.59 2.64
C GLU A 15 17.84 -13.01 2.70
N ASP A 16 18.81 -13.80 3.20
CA ASP A 16 20.26 -13.58 3.21
C ASP A 16 21.00 -13.84 1.86
N ASP A 17 20.38 -14.48 0.85
CA ASP A 17 20.96 -14.84 -0.46
C ASP A 17 20.15 -14.32 -1.66
N PHE A 18 19.15 -13.47 -1.44
CA PHE A 18 18.49 -12.77 -2.54
C PHE A 18 19.47 -11.80 -3.21
N VAL A 19 19.77 -12.04 -4.49
CA VAL A 19 20.61 -11.16 -5.30
C VAL A 19 19.72 -10.38 -6.28
N PRO A 20 19.55 -9.06 -6.10
CA PRO A 20 18.79 -8.24 -7.04
C PRO A 20 19.45 -8.27 -8.42
N ALA A 21 18.68 -8.57 -9.46
CA ALA A 21 19.20 -8.64 -10.84
C ALA A 21 19.44 -7.25 -11.46
N ASN A 22 18.76 -6.22 -10.94
CA ASN A 22 18.87 -4.84 -11.42
C ASN A 22 18.56 -3.83 -10.30
N GLU A 23 18.62 -2.54 -10.64
CA GLU A 23 18.34 -1.44 -9.71
C GLU A 23 16.91 -1.45 -9.18
N VAL A 24 15.92 -1.71 -10.05
CA VAL A 24 14.51 -1.86 -9.66
C VAL A 24 14.36 -2.93 -8.57
N GLU A 25 14.92 -4.11 -8.76
CA GLU A 25 14.85 -5.18 -7.74
C GLU A 25 15.60 -4.82 -6.46
N ARG A 26 16.67 -4.04 -6.55
CA ARG A 26 17.40 -3.58 -5.36
C ARG A 26 16.55 -2.63 -4.54
N ASP A 27 15.89 -1.69 -5.20
CA ASP A 27 14.99 -0.73 -4.57
C ASP A 27 13.74 -1.40 -4.01
N LEU A 28 13.17 -2.38 -4.74
CA LEU A 28 12.08 -3.22 -4.22
C LEU A 28 12.51 -4.03 -3.01
N TYR A 29 13.73 -4.58 -3.01
CA TYR A 29 14.27 -5.34 -1.89
C TYR A 29 14.52 -4.46 -0.68
N HIS A 30 15.08 -3.26 -0.86
CA HIS A 30 15.19 -2.27 0.20
C HIS A 30 13.82 -1.86 0.75
N ALA A 31 12.84 -1.64 -0.11
CA ALA A 31 11.47 -1.35 0.30
C ALA A 31 10.84 -2.51 1.08
N THR A 32 11.11 -3.77 0.71
CA THR A 32 10.68 -4.95 1.46
C THR A 32 11.32 -4.99 2.85
N LEU A 33 12.65 -4.79 2.93
CA LEU A 33 13.39 -4.77 4.20
C LEU A 33 12.93 -3.65 5.13
N ASP A 34 12.65 -2.47 4.59
CA ASP A 34 12.14 -1.32 5.34
C ASP A 34 10.62 -1.40 5.59
N HIS A 35 9.96 -2.45 5.07
CA HIS A 35 8.51 -2.64 5.09
C HIS A 35 7.74 -1.41 4.56
N SER A 36 8.29 -0.73 3.56
CA SER A 36 7.76 0.49 2.97
C SER A 36 6.98 0.17 1.69
N THR A 37 5.67 -0.02 1.81
CA THR A 37 4.81 -0.20 0.63
C THR A 37 4.84 1.01 -0.29
N ASP A 38 4.99 2.21 0.26
CA ASP A 38 5.03 3.45 -0.52
C ASP A 38 6.27 3.49 -1.44
N ALA A 39 7.44 3.13 -0.90
CA ALA A 39 8.66 2.99 -1.68
C ALA A 39 8.55 1.83 -2.68
N PHE A 40 7.95 0.72 -2.29
CA PHE A 40 7.75 -0.44 -3.17
C PHE A 40 6.86 -0.08 -4.36
N LEU A 41 5.72 0.55 -4.12
CA LEU A 41 4.79 0.98 -5.16
C LEU A 41 5.39 2.09 -6.03
N SER A 42 6.05 3.09 -5.44
CA SER A 42 6.72 4.16 -6.19
C SER A 42 7.78 3.59 -7.12
N THR A 43 8.57 2.63 -6.64
CA THR A 43 9.57 1.91 -7.44
C THR A 43 8.90 1.17 -8.60
N LEU A 44 7.83 0.41 -8.33
CA LEU A 44 7.09 -0.29 -9.39
C LEU A 44 6.49 0.66 -10.42
N LEU A 45 5.89 1.78 -10.00
CA LEU A 45 5.26 2.75 -10.88
C LEU A 45 6.23 3.37 -11.89
N LEU A 46 7.50 3.50 -11.50
CA LEU A 46 8.58 3.98 -12.37
C LEU A 46 9.25 2.85 -13.18
N ALA A 47 8.99 1.59 -12.83
CA ALA A 47 9.66 0.45 -13.44
C ALA A 47 9.12 0.09 -14.82
N THR A 48 10.01 -0.44 -15.66
CA THR A 48 9.64 -1.24 -16.83
C THR A 48 9.60 -2.70 -16.44
N VAL A 49 8.44 -3.34 -16.61
CA VAL A 49 8.22 -4.76 -16.31
C VAL A 49 8.17 -5.59 -17.59
N LEU A 50 8.59 -6.84 -17.48
CA LEU A 50 8.48 -7.87 -18.50
C LEU A 50 7.11 -8.53 -18.39
N VAL A 51 6.27 -8.33 -19.40
CA VAL A 51 4.94 -8.93 -19.49
C VAL A 51 4.99 -10.18 -20.37
N PRO A 52 4.69 -11.37 -19.83
CA PRO A 52 4.58 -12.60 -20.60
C PRO A 52 3.47 -12.56 -21.65
N VAL A 53 3.81 -13.03 -22.85
CA VAL A 53 2.91 -13.01 -24.01
C VAL A 53 2.34 -14.41 -24.26
N ALA A 54 1.04 -14.49 -24.52
CA ALA A 54 0.41 -15.76 -24.85
C ALA A 54 0.91 -16.31 -26.21
N HIS A 55 0.91 -17.63 -26.34
CA HIS A 55 1.38 -18.32 -27.55
C HIS A 55 0.55 -17.97 -28.79
N ASN A 56 -0.73 -17.63 -28.63
CA ASN A 56 -1.65 -17.22 -29.69
C ASN A 56 -1.65 -15.70 -29.95
N SER A 57 -0.83 -14.92 -29.25
CA SER A 57 -0.71 -13.48 -29.49
C SER A 57 0.04 -13.22 -30.79
N ARG A 58 -0.41 -12.19 -31.54
CA ARG A 58 0.24 -11.73 -32.77
C ARG A 58 1.75 -11.50 -32.53
N PRO A 59 2.63 -11.98 -33.43
CA PRO A 59 4.06 -11.68 -33.33
C PRO A 59 4.32 -10.17 -33.45
N GLY A 60 5.20 -9.65 -32.58
CA GLY A 60 5.59 -8.24 -32.59
C GLY A 60 4.56 -7.26 -32.05
N SER A 61 3.37 -7.70 -31.61
CA SER A 61 2.40 -6.80 -30.98
C SER A 61 2.73 -6.49 -29.52
N ALA A 62 2.29 -5.34 -29.05
CA ALA A 62 2.40 -4.88 -27.65
C ALA A 62 1.02 -4.72 -26.98
N PRO A 63 0.95 -4.62 -25.63
CA PRO A 63 -0.30 -4.30 -24.94
C PRO A 63 -1.00 -3.08 -25.53
N GLY A 64 -2.32 -3.17 -25.71
CA GLY A 64 -3.13 -2.14 -26.36
C GLY A 64 -3.22 -2.27 -27.89
N GLU A 65 -2.35 -3.06 -28.54
CA GLU A 65 -2.46 -3.31 -29.97
C GLU A 65 -3.42 -4.46 -30.31
N SER A 66 -4.04 -4.35 -31.49
CA SER A 66 -4.88 -5.42 -32.03
C SER A 66 -4.11 -6.74 -32.20
N GLY A 67 -4.69 -7.81 -31.65
CA GLY A 67 -4.12 -9.15 -31.68
C GLY A 67 -3.09 -9.45 -30.58
N PHE A 68 -2.81 -8.52 -29.67
CA PHE A 68 -2.04 -8.82 -28.47
C PHE A 68 -2.87 -9.62 -27.46
N VAL A 69 -2.29 -10.69 -26.92
CA VAL A 69 -2.93 -11.53 -25.91
C VAL A 69 -1.97 -11.72 -24.74
N PHE A 70 -2.39 -11.28 -23.56
CA PHE A 70 -1.68 -11.49 -22.31
C PHE A 70 -1.65 -12.97 -21.95
N ARG A 71 -0.50 -13.46 -21.48
CA ARG A 71 -0.44 -14.76 -20.80
C ARG A 71 -0.87 -14.56 -19.35
N THR A 72 -1.91 -15.26 -18.94
CA THR A 72 -2.46 -15.21 -17.58
C THR A 72 -2.36 -16.56 -16.89
N GLU A 73 -2.41 -16.55 -15.57
CA GLU A 73 -2.39 -17.76 -14.74
C GLU A 73 -3.63 -17.82 -13.85
N ASP A 74 -4.22 -18.99 -13.66
CA ASP A 74 -5.34 -19.20 -12.76
C ASP A 74 -4.83 -19.79 -11.44
N VAL A 75 -4.96 -19.03 -10.35
CA VAL A 75 -4.50 -19.43 -9.01
C VAL A 75 -5.67 -19.29 -8.05
N GLY A 76 -6.07 -20.40 -7.43
CA GLY A 76 -7.14 -20.38 -6.41
C GLY A 76 -8.48 -19.83 -6.90
N GLY A 77 -8.79 -19.98 -8.20
CA GLY A 77 -10.03 -19.48 -8.81
C GLY A 77 -9.98 -17.99 -9.21
N SER A 78 -8.85 -17.32 -9.01
CA SER A 78 -8.61 -15.95 -9.50
C SER A 78 -7.64 -15.96 -10.67
N ARG A 79 -7.92 -15.13 -11.68
CA ARG A 79 -7.06 -14.96 -12.85
C ARG A 79 -6.03 -13.88 -12.58
N PHE A 80 -4.77 -14.19 -12.82
CA PHE A 80 -3.63 -13.29 -12.59
C PHE A 80 -2.96 -12.91 -13.91
N LEU A 81 -2.62 -11.63 -14.03
CA LEU A 81 -1.54 -11.17 -14.89
C LEU A 81 -0.25 -11.15 -14.06
N VAL A 82 0.68 -12.05 -14.39
CA VAL A 82 1.98 -12.16 -13.75
C VAL A 82 3.02 -11.39 -14.56
N VAL A 83 3.79 -10.53 -13.92
CA VAL A 83 4.89 -9.77 -14.56
C VAL A 83 6.19 -9.94 -13.79
N PHE A 84 7.29 -9.59 -14.44
CA PHE A 84 8.63 -9.76 -13.89
C PHE A 84 9.46 -8.50 -14.04
N THR A 85 10.29 -8.17 -13.06
CA THR A 85 11.23 -7.04 -13.15
C THR A 85 12.55 -7.42 -13.80
N SER A 86 12.82 -8.72 -14.00
CA SER A 86 14.02 -9.22 -14.67
C SER A 86 13.79 -10.55 -15.39
N ARG A 87 14.75 -10.91 -16.27
CA ARG A 87 14.77 -12.23 -16.92
C ARG A 87 15.10 -13.36 -15.95
N ASP A 88 15.80 -13.05 -14.85
CA ASP A 88 16.16 -14.01 -13.82
C ASP A 88 14.90 -14.46 -13.09
N ARG A 89 14.07 -13.52 -12.60
CA ARG A 89 12.76 -13.83 -11.98
C ARG A 89 11.83 -14.57 -12.95
N LEU A 90 11.86 -14.21 -14.24
CA LEU A 90 11.10 -14.90 -15.28
C LEU A 90 11.53 -16.37 -15.45
N GLY A 91 12.85 -16.62 -15.48
CA GLY A 91 13.42 -17.95 -15.65
C GLY A 91 13.28 -18.86 -14.43
N GLU A 92 13.21 -18.27 -13.23
CA GLU A 92 12.88 -19.00 -12.01
C GLU A 92 11.42 -19.45 -11.97
N HIS A 93 10.50 -18.62 -12.49
CA HIS A 93 9.07 -18.93 -12.51
C HIS A 93 8.67 -19.88 -13.66
N TYR A 94 9.28 -19.72 -14.85
CA TYR A 94 8.99 -20.56 -16.01
C TYR A 94 10.17 -21.45 -16.40
N ALA A 95 9.94 -22.78 -16.38
CA ALA A 95 10.93 -23.77 -16.80
C ALA A 95 11.28 -23.72 -18.31
N GLU A 96 10.38 -23.18 -19.14
CA GLU A 96 10.58 -23.03 -20.58
C GLU A 96 10.70 -21.54 -20.96
N PRO A 97 11.48 -21.20 -22.01
CA PRO A 97 11.58 -19.82 -22.48
C PRO A 97 10.21 -19.22 -22.84
N VAL A 98 9.84 -18.14 -22.15
CA VAL A 98 8.60 -17.42 -22.40
C VAL A 98 8.90 -16.11 -23.11
N ARG A 99 8.16 -15.85 -24.20
CA ARG A 99 8.22 -14.55 -24.87
C ARG A 99 7.64 -13.48 -23.96
N THR A 100 8.37 -12.38 -23.80
CA THR A 100 7.95 -11.21 -23.04
C THR A 100 8.01 -9.94 -23.89
N VAL A 101 7.29 -8.92 -23.45
CA VAL A 101 7.40 -7.55 -23.93
C VAL A 101 7.68 -6.62 -22.75
N PRO A 102 8.63 -5.68 -22.86
CA PRO A 102 8.85 -4.67 -21.83
C PRO A 102 7.75 -3.62 -21.89
N VAL A 103 7.20 -3.24 -20.73
CA VAL A 103 6.10 -2.28 -20.60
C VAL A 103 6.34 -1.42 -19.36
N ARG A 104 6.15 -0.11 -19.45
CA ARG A 104 6.14 0.73 -18.24
C ARG A 104 4.97 0.30 -17.35
N PHE A 105 5.22 0.02 -16.09
CA PHE A 105 4.18 -0.52 -15.21
C PHE A 105 2.98 0.44 -15.09
N VAL A 106 3.24 1.75 -15.01
CA VAL A 106 2.18 2.76 -14.98
C VAL A 106 1.28 2.74 -16.23
N GLU A 107 1.82 2.47 -17.42
CA GLU A 107 1.03 2.33 -18.64
C GLU A 107 0.20 1.05 -18.66
N LEU A 108 0.78 -0.03 -18.11
CA LEU A 108 0.11 -1.32 -18.00
C LEU A 108 -1.13 -1.22 -17.11
N ILE A 109 -1.02 -0.58 -15.93
CA ILE A 109 -2.15 -0.44 -15.00
C ILE A 109 -3.19 0.57 -15.47
N ARG A 110 -2.79 1.60 -16.24
CA ARG A 110 -3.73 2.55 -16.88
C ARG A 110 -4.61 1.88 -17.93
N ASN A 111 -4.07 0.91 -18.66
CA ASN A 111 -4.78 0.16 -19.68
C ASN A 111 -5.04 -1.29 -19.22
N TRP A 112 -5.45 -1.44 -17.96
CA TRP A 112 -5.63 -2.76 -17.36
C TRP A 112 -6.65 -3.56 -18.17
N PRO A 113 -6.31 -4.78 -18.64
CA PRO A 113 -7.08 -5.48 -19.65
C PRO A 113 -8.48 -5.92 -19.17
N ASP A 114 -8.61 -6.22 -17.88
CA ASP A 114 -9.85 -6.66 -17.27
C ASP A 114 -9.82 -6.34 -15.77
N ALA A 115 -10.80 -5.58 -15.28
CA ALA A 115 -10.88 -5.15 -13.88
C ALA A 115 -11.03 -6.33 -12.89
N ALA A 116 -11.45 -7.51 -13.35
CA ALA A 116 -11.54 -8.71 -12.53
C ALA A 116 -10.19 -9.44 -12.38
N TRP A 117 -9.18 -9.13 -13.20
CA TRP A 117 -7.89 -9.82 -13.15
C TRP A 117 -7.02 -9.24 -12.05
N SER A 118 -6.50 -10.13 -11.22
CA SER A 118 -5.48 -9.81 -10.23
C SER A 118 -4.10 -9.64 -10.89
N PHE A 119 -3.21 -8.98 -10.18
CA PHE A 119 -1.84 -8.72 -10.57
C PHE A 119 -0.87 -9.44 -9.64
N ALA A 120 0.24 -9.94 -10.19
CA ALA A 120 1.37 -10.43 -9.43
C ALA A 120 2.68 -9.96 -10.06
N VAL A 121 3.63 -9.53 -9.25
CA VAL A 121 5.01 -9.24 -9.67
C VAL A 121 5.96 -10.19 -8.97
N ASN A 122 6.93 -10.73 -9.72
CA ASN A 122 7.99 -11.63 -9.25
C ASN A 122 7.52 -12.69 -8.21
N PRO A 123 6.46 -13.46 -8.52
CA PRO A 123 5.89 -14.42 -7.58
C PRO A 123 6.95 -15.40 -7.08
N GLY A 124 6.94 -15.67 -5.77
CA GLY A 124 7.87 -16.60 -5.14
C GLY A 124 9.27 -16.04 -4.85
N SER A 125 9.53 -14.76 -5.11
CA SER A 125 10.79 -14.09 -4.76
C SER A 125 10.65 -13.17 -3.53
N ALA A 126 11.79 -12.73 -2.96
CA ALA A 126 11.83 -11.76 -1.86
C ALA A 126 11.28 -10.36 -2.24
N VAL A 127 11.15 -10.08 -3.53
CA VAL A 127 10.58 -8.84 -4.08
C VAL A 127 9.24 -9.09 -4.79
N GLY A 128 8.55 -10.16 -4.38
CA GLY A 128 7.27 -10.55 -4.93
C GLY A 128 6.09 -9.87 -4.24
N ALA A 129 5.07 -9.49 -5.01
CA ALA A 129 3.82 -8.93 -4.46
C ALA A 129 2.61 -9.32 -5.32
N ARG A 130 1.42 -9.32 -4.72
CA ARG A 130 0.14 -9.63 -5.38
C ARG A 130 -0.93 -8.60 -5.02
N TYR A 131 -1.75 -8.23 -6.00
CA TYR A 131 -2.78 -7.21 -5.86
C TYR A 131 -4.06 -7.66 -6.59
N PRO A 132 -5.22 -7.76 -5.91
CA PRO A 132 -6.51 -7.96 -6.55
C PRO A 132 -6.82 -6.91 -7.63
N GLY A 133 -7.58 -7.30 -8.66
CA GLY A 133 -7.90 -6.42 -9.81
C GLY A 133 -8.45 -5.04 -9.46
N PRO A 134 -9.43 -4.89 -8.54
CA PRO A 134 -9.90 -3.59 -8.10
C PRO A 134 -8.80 -2.68 -7.52
N GLN A 135 -7.75 -3.25 -6.92
CA GLN A 135 -6.63 -2.49 -6.35
C GLN A 135 -5.70 -1.96 -7.44
N VAL A 136 -5.55 -2.70 -8.54
CA VAL A 136 -4.77 -2.24 -9.69
C VAL A 136 -5.42 -1.00 -10.32
N ILE A 137 -6.75 -0.98 -10.39
CA ILE A 137 -7.52 0.17 -10.88
C ILE A 137 -7.35 1.39 -9.95
N ALA A 138 -7.44 1.18 -8.63
CA ALA A 138 -7.22 2.26 -7.66
C ALA A 138 -5.80 2.85 -7.75
N LEU A 139 -4.79 1.98 -7.88
CA LEU A 139 -3.40 2.40 -8.07
C LEU A 139 -3.22 3.21 -9.36
N ALA A 140 -3.89 2.82 -10.45
CA ALA A 140 -3.84 3.55 -11.71
C ALA A 140 -4.45 4.97 -11.61
N ASN A 141 -5.57 5.11 -10.88
CA ASN A 141 -6.20 6.41 -10.64
C ASN A 141 -5.32 7.33 -9.79
N TRP A 142 -4.74 6.79 -8.71
CA TRP A 142 -3.77 7.54 -7.89
C TRP A 142 -2.57 8.02 -8.72
N ALA A 143 -2.05 7.16 -9.60
CA ALA A 143 -0.90 7.52 -10.43
C ALA A 143 -1.23 8.63 -11.43
N LEU A 144 -2.48 8.68 -11.93
CA LEU A 144 -2.98 9.78 -12.75
C LEU A 144 -3.06 11.09 -11.98
N GLU A 145 -3.61 11.07 -10.77
CA GLU A 145 -3.73 12.25 -9.90
C GLU A 145 -2.37 12.78 -9.46
N ALA A 146 -1.39 11.89 -9.24
CA ALA A 146 -0.02 12.24 -8.90
C ALA A 146 0.83 12.75 -10.10
N GLY A 147 0.29 12.77 -11.32
CA GLY A 147 1.03 13.18 -12.53
C GLY A 147 2.09 12.17 -12.99
N LEU A 148 2.13 10.98 -12.40
CA LEU A 148 3.09 9.93 -12.73
C LEU A 148 2.66 9.28 -14.05
N GLY A 149 3.27 9.74 -15.15
CA GLY A 149 3.06 9.22 -16.51
C GLY A 149 2.73 10.25 -17.58
N GLU A 150 2.89 11.56 -17.30
CA GLU A 150 2.92 12.61 -18.34
C GLU A 150 4.33 12.99 -18.81
N GLU A 151 5.38 12.45 -18.19
CA GLU A 151 6.76 12.71 -18.63
C GLU A 151 7.16 11.78 -19.79
N SER A 152 7.33 12.44 -20.94
CA SER A 152 8.06 12.09 -22.16
C SER A 152 7.71 10.77 -22.87
N ALA A 153 6.82 10.90 -23.87
CA ALA A 153 6.72 9.95 -24.99
C ALA A 153 7.81 10.17 -26.06
N GLU A 154 8.85 10.96 -25.78
CA GLU A 154 9.95 11.23 -26.69
C GLU A 154 11.29 11.15 -25.94
N ASP A 155 11.82 9.93 -25.84
CA ASP A 155 13.23 9.55 -25.70
C ASP A 155 13.20 8.03 -25.49
N GLY A 156 13.50 7.15 -26.43
CA GLY A 156 14.56 7.17 -27.42
C GLY A 156 15.07 5.74 -27.49
N ALA A 157 14.42 4.92 -28.33
CA ALA A 157 14.95 3.62 -28.71
C ALA A 157 16.23 3.84 -29.53
N ALA A 158 17.40 3.83 -28.88
CA ALA A 158 18.69 3.71 -29.56
C ALA A 158 19.81 3.30 -28.58
N GLY A 159 20.51 2.22 -28.90
CA GLY A 159 21.91 2.04 -28.51
C GLY A 159 22.19 1.12 -27.33
N LEU A 160 22.22 -0.19 -27.58
CA LEU A 160 23.12 -1.08 -26.85
C LEU A 160 24.56 -0.68 -27.23
N GLY A 161 25.31 -0.16 -26.28
CA GLY A 161 26.74 0.13 -26.39
C GLY A 161 27.43 -0.36 -25.13
N ASP A 162 28.29 -1.37 -25.32
CA ASP A 162 29.31 -1.82 -24.38
C ASP A 162 30.29 -0.67 -24.08
N ASP A 163 30.99 -0.74 -22.95
CA ASP A 163 31.95 0.24 -22.38
C ASP A 163 31.42 1.26 -21.36
N ALA A 164 31.31 0.82 -20.09
CA ALA A 164 31.76 1.59 -18.91
C ALA A 164 31.84 0.68 -17.67
N LEU A 165 32.81 -0.24 -17.67
CA LEU A 165 33.37 -0.78 -16.43
C LEU A 165 34.37 0.23 -15.88
N GLU A 166 34.35 0.39 -14.56
CA GLU A 166 35.23 1.20 -13.70
C GLU A 166 34.81 2.65 -13.41
N GLU A 167 33.89 2.80 -12.45
CA GLU A 167 34.06 3.74 -11.33
C GLU A 167 33.31 3.24 -10.08
N GLY A 168 33.68 2.04 -9.64
CA GLY A 168 33.31 1.50 -8.33
C GLY A 168 34.46 1.70 -7.35
N ARG A 169 34.36 2.73 -6.49
CA ARG A 169 34.90 2.81 -5.11
C ARG A 169 34.75 4.24 -4.58
N GLY A 170 33.62 4.53 -3.95
CA GLY A 170 33.46 5.80 -3.21
C GLY A 170 32.02 6.27 -2.99
N ALA A 171 31.15 5.45 -2.41
CA ALA A 171 29.87 5.95 -1.89
C ALA A 171 29.45 5.16 -0.64
N ALA A 172 30.32 5.18 0.37
CA ALA A 172 29.97 4.85 1.75
C ALA A 172 30.23 6.07 2.62
N GLN A 173 29.70 7.25 2.26
CA GLN A 173 29.52 8.39 3.17
C GLN A 173 28.73 9.51 2.47
N GLY A 174 27.64 9.94 3.10
CA GLY A 174 26.86 11.12 2.71
C GLY A 174 25.45 10.81 2.25
N ARG A 175 24.51 10.59 3.19
CA ARG A 175 23.14 11.08 2.93
C ARG A 175 23.30 12.60 2.78
N SER A 176 23.11 13.13 1.57
CA SER A 176 23.05 14.57 1.37
C SER A 176 21.93 15.12 2.25
N GLU A 177 22.25 16.04 3.15
CA GLU A 177 21.32 16.74 4.05
C GLU A 177 20.33 17.68 3.31
N ASP A 178 20.36 17.67 1.97
CA ASP A 178 19.62 18.58 1.08
C ASP A 178 18.48 17.91 0.28
N GLN A 179 18.12 16.65 0.57
CA GLN A 179 16.81 16.16 0.14
C GLN A 179 15.75 16.78 1.05
N PRO A 180 14.76 17.53 0.52
CA PRO A 180 13.69 18.05 1.35
C PRO A 180 13.05 16.87 2.09
N ALA A 181 13.01 16.95 3.42
CA ALA A 181 12.37 15.92 4.23
C ALA A 181 10.94 15.77 3.73
N ALA A 182 10.60 14.58 3.21
CA ALA A 182 9.27 14.29 2.71
C ALA A 182 8.25 14.69 3.79
N ILE A 183 7.24 15.48 3.41
CA ILE A 183 6.19 15.89 4.33
C ILE A 183 5.54 14.61 4.87
N PRO A 184 5.55 14.38 6.19
CA PRO A 184 4.99 13.16 6.75
C PRO A 184 3.53 13.02 6.36
N THR A 185 3.13 11.83 5.89
CA THR A 185 1.74 11.55 5.58
C THR A 185 0.88 11.72 6.82
N THR A 186 -0.19 12.52 6.72
CA THR A 186 -1.18 12.63 7.79
C THR A 186 -2.03 11.37 7.82
N MET A 187 -2.02 10.67 8.95
CA MET A 187 -2.89 9.53 9.23
C MET A 187 -4.08 9.98 10.06
N GLN A 188 -5.17 9.21 9.97
CA GLN A 188 -6.36 9.43 10.76
C GLN A 188 -7.00 8.17 11.30
N LYS A 189 -7.73 8.32 12.41
CA LYS A 189 -8.53 7.26 13.02
C LYS A 189 -9.82 7.80 13.62
N MET A 190 -10.93 7.09 13.37
CA MET A 190 -12.18 7.34 14.07
C MET A 190 -12.06 6.98 15.55
N VAL A 191 -12.57 7.86 16.41
CA VAL A 191 -12.65 7.67 17.86
C VAL A 191 -14.12 7.53 18.24
N PRO A 192 -14.51 6.45 18.95
CA PRO A 192 -15.86 6.36 19.50
C PRO A 192 -16.11 7.53 20.45
N ALA A 193 -17.30 8.12 20.42
CA ALA A 193 -17.64 9.27 21.25
C ALA A 193 -17.38 9.01 22.76
N GLU A 194 -17.66 7.79 23.22
CA GLU A 194 -17.40 7.33 24.60
C GLU A 194 -15.90 7.30 24.99
N GLN A 195 -14.99 7.34 24.03
CA GLN A 195 -13.54 7.31 24.26
C GLN A 195 -12.90 8.70 24.18
N VAL A 196 -13.64 9.74 23.77
CA VAL A 196 -13.11 11.11 23.63
C VAL A 196 -12.52 11.61 24.94
N ASP A 197 -13.19 11.37 26.07
CA ASP A 197 -12.73 11.80 27.39
C ASP A 197 -11.44 11.11 27.83
N TYR A 198 -11.09 9.94 27.26
CA TYR A 198 -9.79 9.32 27.54
C TYR A 198 -8.64 10.18 27.01
N TYR A 199 -8.85 10.85 25.88
CA TYR A 199 -7.88 11.81 25.36
C TYR A 199 -7.96 13.11 26.18
N LEU A 200 -9.13 13.74 26.23
CA LEU A 200 -9.28 15.09 26.79
C LEU A 200 -9.00 15.18 28.29
N GLU A 201 -9.44 14.21 29.09
CA GLU A 201 -9.33 14.28 30.55
C GLU A 201 -8.19 13.44 31.12
N ARG A 202 -7.83 12.35 30.43
CA ARG A 202 -6.87 11.35 30.94
C ARG A 202 -5.52 11.36 30.22
N GLY A 203 -5.33 12.24 29.24
CA GLY A 203 -4.06 12.38 28.52
C GLY A 203 -3.68 11.14 27.70
N TYR A 204 -4.66 10.35 27.25
CA TYR A 204 -4.37 9.15 26.47
C TYR A 204 -3.64 9.52 25.17
N ASP A 205 -2.47 8.92 24.95
CA ASP A 205 -1.47 9.37 23.97
C ASP A 205 -1.20 8.33 22.88
N ARG A 206 -2.07 7.34 22.72
CA ARG A 206 -1.81 6.17 21.85
C ARG A 206 -2.92 5.90 20.87
N VAL A 207 -2.54 5.32 19.74
CA VAL A 207 -3.45 4.81 18.72
C VAL A 207 -3.06 3.38 18.32
N ALA A 208 -4.07 2.54 18.13
CA ALA A 208 -3.97 1.11 17.83
C ALA A 208 -5.08 0.71 16.84
N GLY A 209 -4.97 -0.41 16.15
CA GLY A 209 -5.98 -0.90 15.21
C GLY A 209 -5.87 -0.25 13.83
N PHE A 210 -7.00 -0.20 13.11
CA PHE A 210 -7.06 0.29 11.74
C PHE A 210 -7.02 1.82 11.66
N VAL A 211 -6.24 2.33 10.71
CA VAL A 211 -6.00 3.75 10.44
C VAL A 211 -5.88 3.98 8.94
N HIS A 212 -6.17 5.20 8.50
CA HIS A 212 -6.24 5.57 7.09
C HIS A 212 -5.41 6.83 6.86
N ARG A 213 -4.93 7.04 5.63
CA ARG A 213 -4.35 8.35 5.28
C ARG A 213 -5.48 9.37 5.21
N ALA A 214 -5.26 10.58 5.72
CA ALA A 214 -6.31 11.61 5.75
C ALA A 214 -6.78 12.01 4.33
N ALA A 215 -5.87 11.99 3.34
CA ALA A 215 -6.20 12.30 1.95
C ALA A 215 -7.15 11.28 1.29
N GLU A 216 -7.05 9.99 1.66
CA GLU A 216 -7.86 8.89 1.09
C GLU A 216 -9.35 8.98 1.45
N VAL A 217 -9.69 9.86 2.38
CA VAL A 217 -11.01 9.96 3.02
C VAL A 217 -11.48 11.42 3.10
N GLU A 218 -10.74 12.35 2.50
CA GLU A 218 -11.04 13.79 2.53
C GLU A 218 -12.34 14.13 1.83
N HIS A 219 -12.73 13.34 0.83
CA HIS A 219 -14.00 13.51 0.10
C HIS A 219 -15.22 13.07 0.89
N LEU A 220 -15.05 12.29 1.97
CA LEU A 220 -16.12 11.81 2.84
C LEU A 220 -16.38 12.87 3.91
N ARG A 221 -17.48 13.61 3.79
CA ARG A 221 -17.68 14.82 4.60
C ARG A 221 -18.55 14.59 5.81
N THR A 222 -19.48 13.65 5.76
CA THR A 222 -20.42 13.43 6.87
C THR A 222 -20.04 12.21 7.72
N PRO A 223 -20.44 12.16 9.01
CA PRO A 223 -20.26 10.99 9.86
C PRO A 223 -20.74 9.68 9.21
N GLY A 224 -21.94 9.69 8.63
CA GLY A 224 -22.54 8.52 7.99
C GLY A 224 -21.75 8.02 6.78
N GLU A 225 -21.28 8.93 5.92
CA GLU A 225 -20.41 8.60 4.77
C GLU A 225 -19.10 7.97 5.23
N ILE A 226 -18.43 8.59 6.20
CA ILE A 226 -17.16 8.11 6.73
C ILE A 226 -17.33 6.71 7.35
N PHE A 227 -18.34 6.52 8.20
CA PHE A 227 -18.57 5.22 8.85
C PHE A 227 -18.95 4.13 7.85
N ALA A 228 -19.75 4.45 6.84
CA ALA A 228 -20.13 3.49 5.81
C ALA A 228 -18.93 3.07 4.95
N ALA A 229 -18.16 4.04 4.45
CA ALA A 229 -17.02 3.77 3.58
C ALA A 229 -15.90 3.02 4.31
N LEU A 230 -15.70 3.31 5.60
CA LEU A 230 -14.74 2.59 6.44
C LEU A 230 -15.25 1.24 6.96
N GLY A 231 -16.48 0.83 6.60
CA GLY A 231 -17.10 -0.41 7.07
C GLY A 231 -17.29 -0.48 8.58
N LEU A 232 -17.49 0.67 9.23
CA LEU A 232 -17.69 0.81 10.67
C LEU A 232 -19.14 0.60 11.09
N LEU A 233 -20.09 0.37 10.17
CA LEU A 233 -21.52 0.18 10.47
C LEU A 233 -21.91 -1.29 10.63
N HIS A 234 -21.06 -2.11 11.25
CA HIS A 234 -21.31 -3.53 11.48
C HIS A 234 -22.06 -3.79 12.80
N ASP A 235 -22.56 -5.01 12.98
CA ASP A 235 -23.24 -5.42 14.22
C ASP A 235 -22.30 -5.27 15.44
N GLY A 236 -22.84 -4.71 16.53
CA GLY A 236 -22.08 -4.36 17.73
C GLY A 236 -21.10 -3.19 17.60
N SER A 237 -21.15 -2.43 16.51
CA SER A 237 -20.33 -1.22 16.35
C SER A 237 -20.81 -0.07 17.24
N PRO A 238 -19.89 0.74 17.82
CA PRO A 238 -20.26 1.98 18.50
C PRO A 238 -20.67 3.11 17.54
N TYR A 239 -20.47 2.93 16.22
CA TYR A 239 -20.78 3.93 15.21
C TYR A 239 -22.16 3.69 14.61
N GLN A 240 -22.88 4.78 14.30
CA GLN A 240 -24.25 4.75 13.80
C GLN A 240 -24.37 5.59 12.52
N ALA A 241 -25.17 5.14 11.57
CA ALA A 241 -25.30 5.79 10.26
C ALA A 241 -25.92 7.20 10.35
N ASP A 242 -26.77 7.44 11.35
CA ASP A 242 -27.49 8.70 11.57
C ASP A 242 -26.82 9.62 12.60
N ALA A 243 -25.59 9.28 13.02
CA ALA A 243 -24.79 10.04 13.97
C ALA A 243 -24.69 11.51 13.57
N LYS A 244 -24.88 12.39 14.56
CA LYS A 244 -24.86 13.85 14.34
C LYS A 244 -23.47 14.46 14.41
N GLU A 245 -22.54 13.72 14.97
CA GLU A 245 -21.13 14.10 15.04
C GLU A 245 -20.27 12.83 15.00
N ALA A 246 -19.02 13.00 14.56
CA ALA A 246 -17.96 12.01 14.61
C ALA A 246 -16.69 12.64 15.17
N PHE A 247 -15.83 11.82 15.76
CA PHE A 247 -14.55 12.25 16.30
C PHE A 247 -13.41 11.56 15.58
N VAL A 248 -12.38 12.33 15.22
CA VAL A 248 -11.26 11.85 14.39
C VAL A 248 -9.95 12.31 15.01
N LEU A 249 -9.03 11.38 15.23
CA LEU A 249 -7.63 11.71 15.48
C LEU A 249 -6.94 11.91 14.14
N ARG A 250 -6.15 12.97 13.99
CA ARG A 250 -5.27 13.20 12.83
C ARG A 250 -3.85 13.48 13.31
N TRP A 251 -2.85 12.83 12.71
CA TRP A 251 -1.46 13.02 13.10
C TRP A 251 -0.48 12.76 11.95
N PRO A 252 0.68 13.44 11.91
CA PRO A 252 1.75 13.14 10.97
C PRO A 252 2.46 11.82 11.30
N ALA A 253 2.60 10.93 10.31
CA ALA A 253 3.30 9.65 10.46
C ALA A 253 4.82 9.78 10.22
N TYR A 254 5.56 10.25 11.23
CA TYR A 254 7.03 10.37 11.17
C TYR A 254 7.79 9.04 11.05
N ARG A 255 7.13 7.91 11.31
CA ARG A 255 7.69 6.55 11.18
C ARG A 255 6.78 5.68 10.32
N PRO A 256 6.87 5.78 8.98
CA PRO A 256 5.99 5.06 8.05
C PRO A 256 5.98 3.54 8.25
N SER A 257 7.10 2.94 8.66
CA SER A 257 7.22 1.49 8.90
C SER A 257 6.32 0.94 10.02
N LEU A 258 5.75 1.81 10.86
CA LEU A 258 4.78 1.41 11.88
C LEU A 258 3.38 1.15 11.30
N TYR A 259 3.09 1.61 10.08
CA TYR A 259 1.78 1.55 9.43
C TYR A 259 1.80 0.48 8.36
N ARG A 260 1.46 -0.75 8.74
CA ARG A 260 1.54 -1.91 7.85
C ARG A 260 0.18 -2.21 7.25
N ILE A 261 0.17 -2.61 5.98
CA ILE A 261 -1.04 -3.11 5.34
C ILE A 261 -1.47 -4.39 6.06
N PRO A 262 -2.72 -4.49 6.54
CA PRO A 262 -3.20 -5.65 7.27
C PRO A 262 -3.59 -6.76 6.30
N TYR A 263 -2.61 -7.38 5.64
CA TYR A 263 -2.88 -8.59 4.87
C TYR A 263 -3.27 -9.73 5.82
N GLY A 264 -4.31 -10.48 5.47
CA GLY A 264 -4.77 -11.63 6.24
C GLY A 264 -6.24 -11.97 6.02
N GLY A 265 -6.99 -12.24 7.09
CA GLY A 265 -8.42 -12.49 6.98
C GLY A 265 -9.09 -12.89 8.29
N GLN A 266 -10.27 -13.50 8.24
CA GLN A 266 -11.07 -13.81 9.44
C GLN A 266 -10.77 -15.20 10.03
N SER A 267 -9.81 -15.92 9.47
CA SER A 267 -9.41 -17.26 9.90
C SER A 267 -7.95 -17.53 9.56
N GLU A 268 -7.36 -18.53 10.20
CA GLU A 268 -6.02 -19.05 9.89
C GLU A 268 -5.87 -19.49 8.42
N GLN A 269 -6.96 -19.92 7.79
CA GLN A 269 -6.95 -20.27 6.37
C GLN A 269 -6.85 -19.02 5.49
N ALA A 270 -7.65 -17.99 5.78
CA ALA A 270 -7.63 -16.74 5.04
C ALA A 270 -6.31 -15.97 5.25
N LEU A 271 -5.77 -16.00 6.48
CA LEU A 271 -4.45 -15.48 6.79
C LEU A 271 -3.37 -16.07 5.86
N ARG A 272 -3.31 -17.41 5.79
CA ARG A 272 -2.36 -18.13 4.93
C ARG A 272 -2.58 -17.86 3.44
N ALA A 273 -3.83 -17.75 3.00
CA ALA A 273 -4.14 -17.45 1.61
C ALA A 273 -3.60 -16.08 1.16
N MET A 274 -3.61 -15.10 2.07
CA MET A 274 -3.11 -13.74 1.83
C MET A 274 -1.63 -13.57 2.15
N ASP A 275 -0.94 -14.62 2.61
CA ASP A 275 0.41 -14.53 3.21
C ASP A 275 0.49 -13.37 4.23
N GLY A 276 -0.55 -13.29 5.04
CA GLY A 276 -0.83 -12.15 5.90
C GLY A 276 -0.30 -12.31 7.32
N TRP A 277 -0.46 -11.25 8.12
CA TRP A 277 -0.08 -11.22 9.53
C TRP A 277 -1.24 -10.85 10.47
N VAL A 278 -2.43 -10.55 9.92
CA VAL A 278 -3.60 -10.11 10.69
C VAL A 278 -4.75 -11.12 10.59
N ILE A 279 -5.16 -11.64 11.74
CA ILE A 279 -6.50 -12.24 11.89
C ILE A 279 -7.38 -11.25 12.64
N GLU A 280 -8.52 -10.90 12.06
CA GLU A 280 -9.48 -9.98 12.67
C GLU A 280 -10.92 -10.40 12.33
N ARG A 281 -11.86 -10.01 13.19
CA ARG A 281 -13.29 -10.30 12.99
C ARG A 281 -13.87 -9.60 11.76
N ALA A 282 -14.99 -10.12 11.27
CA ALA A 282 -15.84 -9.40 10.31
C ALA A 282 -16.11 -7.96 10.80
N PRO A 283 -16.13 -6.96 9.91
CA PRO A 283 -16.16 -7.07 8.44
C PRO A 283 -14.78 -7.10 7.75
N PHE A 284 -13.68 -7.29 8.48
CA PHE A 284 -12.32 -7.28 7.93
C PHE A 284 -12.14 -8.21 6.70
N ARG A 285 -11.57 -7.65 5.62
CA ARG A 285 -11.31 -8.38 4.36
C ARG A 285 -9.88 -8.86 4.20
N GLY A 286 -8.91 -8.26 4.92
CA GLY A 286 -7.51 -8.68 4.90
C GLY A 286 -6.78 -8.47 3.57
N ASN A 287 -7.28 -7.56 2.73
CA ASN A 287 -6.71 -7.22 1.43
C ASN A 287 -6.03 -5.85 1.41
N GLY A 288 -5.96 -5.15 2.55
CA GLY A 288 -5.37 -3.82 2.66
C GLY A 288 -6.31 -2.65 2.40
N PHE A 289 -7.61 -2.91 2.29
CA PHE A 289 -8.62 -1.88 2.03
C PHE A 289 -9.74 -1.96 3.05
N ALA A 290 -10.33 -0.80 3.33
CA ALA A 290 -11.46 -0.69 4.23
C ALA A 290 -12.63 -1.56 3.74
N PRO A 291 -13.39 -2.20 4.66
CA PRO A 291 -14.41 -3.17 4.29
C PRO A 291 -15.76 -2.57 3.89
N GLY A 292 -15.84 -1.26 3.65
CA GLY A 292 -17.06 -0.61 3.17
C GLY A 292 -17.61 -1.27 1.90
N GLU A 293 -18.94 -1.22 1.75
CA GLU A 293 -19.65 -1.74 0.55
C GLU A 293 -19.87 -0.65 -0.52
N GLY A 294 -19.35 0.56 -0.29
CA GLY A 294 -19.39 1.68 -1.23
C GLY A 294 -18.42 1.51 -2.40
N SER A 295 -18.48 2.47 -3.34
CA SER A 295 -17.52 2.56 -4.45
C SER A 295 -16.14 3.05 -4.02
N ASP A 296 -16.01 3.57 -2.80
CA ASP A 296 -14.76 4.09 -2.26
C ASP A 296 -13.75 2.97 -2.03
N VAL A 297 -12.55 3.15 -2.57
CA VAL A 297 -11.43 2.24 -2.39
C VAL A 297 -10.42 2.93 -1.47
N ILE A 298 -10.53 2.64 -0.18
CA ILE A 298 -9.77 3.33 0.86
C ILE A 298 -8.68 2.41 1.37
N ALA A 299 -7.42 2.80 1.21
CA ALA A 299 -6.29 2.05 1.75
C ALA A 299 -6.34 2.01 3.29
N GLU A 300 -6.25 0.81 3.85
CA GLU A 300 -6.33 0.54 5.29
C GLU A 300 -4.96 0.05 5.80
N PHE A 301 -4.54 0.61 6.93
CA PHE A 301 -3.31 0.24 7.63
C PHE A 301 -3.64 -0.20 9.05
N LYS A 302 -2.88 -1.14 9.62
CA LYS A 302 -3.02 -1.54 11.02
C LYS A 302 -1.76 -1.17 11.80
N VAL A 303 -1.98 -0.57 12.96
CA VAL A 303 -0.94 -0.25 13.95
C VAL A 303 -1.21 -1.05 15.22
N ASP A 304 -0.18 -1.63 15.84
CA ASP A 304 -0.37 -2.39 17.08
C ASP A 304 -0.62 -1.44 18.26
N SER A 305 0.31 -0.51 18.49
CA SER A 305 0.17 0.61 19.42
C SER A 305 1.29 1.61 19.16
N VAL A 306 0.94 2.81 18.67
CA VAL A 306 1.91 3.89 18.45
C VAL A 306 1.55 5.08 19.32
N ARG A 307 2.56 5.79 19.82
CA ARG A 307 2.34 7.07 20.51
C ARG A 307 2.07 8.15 19.48
N LEU A 308 1.11 9.01 19.78
CA LEU A 308 0.80 10.18 18.98
C LEU A 308 1.92 11.22 19.13
N PRO A 309 2.37 11.85 18.04
CA PRO A 309 3.37 12.91 18.11
C PRO A 309 2.79 14.21 18.68
N HIS A 310 3.66 15.12 19.12
CA HIS A 310 3.26 16.50 19.41
C HIS A 310 2.49 17.09 18.23
N GLY A 311 1.45 17.85 18.52
CA GLY A 311 0.62 18.47 17.49
C GLY A 311 -0.39 17.52 16.85
N ALA A 312 -0.51 16.26 17.29
CA ALA A 312 -1.64 15.42 16.91
C ALA A 312 -2.96 16.10 17.30
N GLN A 313 -3.96 15.99 16.45
CA GLN A 313 -5.20 16.75 16.56
C GLN A 313 -6.37 15.83 16.80
N LEU A 314 -7.29 16.23 17.66
CA LEU A 314 -8.60 15.64 17.81
C LEU A 314 -9.60 16.58 17.15
N TRP A 315 -10.34 16.04 16.19
CA TRP A 315 -11.31 16.74 15.38
C TRP A 315 -12.73 16.29 15.72
N ARG A 316 -13.68 17.20 15.53
CA ARG A 316 -15.10 16.90 15.47
C ARG A 316 -15.60 17.20 14.06
N VAL A 317 -16.36 16.26 13.50
CA VAL A 317 -17.04 16.37 12.21
C VAL A 317 -18.54 16.36 12.47
N ASP A 318 -19.26 17.39 12.04
CA ASP A 318 -20.69 17.55 12.28
C ASP A 318 -21.51 16.95 11.11
N ALA A 319 -22.82 16.73 11.32
CA ALA A 319 -23.71 16.13 10.32
C ALA A 319 -23.74 16.84 8.95
N ASP A 320 -23.47 18.15 8.94
CA ASP A 320 -23.42 18.98 7.74
C ASP A 320 -22.03 18.99 7.07
N GLY A 321 -21.07 18.23 7.59
CA GLY A 321 -19.70 18.13 7.12
C GLY A 321 -18.76 19.24 7.59
N GLY A 322 -19.19 20.04 8.57
CA GLY A 322 -18.31 21.00 9.24
C GLY A 322 -17.27 20.27 10.09
N GLU A 323 -15.99 20.57 9.86
CA GLU A 323 -14.89 20.03 10.66
C GLU A 323 -14.29 21.11 11.57
N ARG A 324 -13.98 20.75 12.81
CA ARG A 324 -13.26 21.62 13.75
C ARG A 324 -12.26 20.84 14.58
N VAL A 325 -11.07 21.41 14.79
CA VAL A 325 -10.15 20.92 15.81
C VAL A 325 -10.73 21.25 17.19
N ILE A 326 -10.84 20.25 18.05
CA ILE A 326 -11.33 20.42 19.42
C ILE A 326 -10.22 20.32 20.46
N ALA A 327 -9.13 19.62 20.13
CA ALA A 327 -7.93 19.59 20.97
C ALA A 327 -6.67 19.27 20.18
N ILE A 328 -5.52 19.69 20.72
CA ILE A 328 -4.18 19.41 20.20
C ILE A 328 -3.36 18.75 21.31
N PHE A 329 -2.69 17.65 20.97
CA PHE A 329 -1.85 16.91 21.90
C PHE A 329 -0.49 17.59 22.09
N ASP A 330 -0.14 17.83 23.35
CA ASP A 330 1.18 18.26 23.78
C ASP A 330 1.90 17.08 24.46
N CYS A 331 2.89 16.51 23.76
CA CYS A 331 3.64 15.36 24.26
C CYS A 331 4.66 15.70 25.36
N ASP A 332 4.97 16.98 25.63
CA ASP A 332 5.90 17.36 26.70
C ASP A 332 5.27 17.17 28.08
N ALA A 333 3.96 17.46 28.17
CA ALA A 333 3.14 17.31 29.38
C ALA A 333 2.15 16.14 29.32
N PRO A 334 2.32 15.20 28.37
CA PRO A 334 1.26 14.36 27.77
C PRO A 334 -0.19 14.78 28.05
N ILE A 335 -0.58 15.98 27.62
CA ILE A 335 -1.94 16.51 27.77
C ILE A 335 -2.58 16.85 26.43
N TRP A 336 -3.91 16.82 26.38
CA TRP A 336 -4.68 17.35 25.28
C TRP A 336 -5.18 18.76 25.63
N ARG A 337 -4.69 19.77 24.92
CA ARG A 337 -5.14 21.16 25.09
C ARG A 337 -6.34 21.41 24.20
N LYS A 338 -7.48 21.79 24.80
CA LYS A 338 -8.68 22.12 24.03
C LYS A 338 -8.47 23.41 23.24
N VAL A 339 -8.92 23.40 22.00
CA VAL A 339 -8.87 24.59 21.15
C VAL A 339 -10.05 25.49 21.49
N GLY A 340 -9.77 26.75 21.87
CA GLY A 340 -10.76 27.76 22.23
C GLY A 340 -10.98 27.97 23.74
N GLU A 341 -10.23 27.30 24.62
CA GLU A 341 -10.24 27.58 26.09
C GLU A 341 -9.09 28.52 26.53
N ASP A 342 -8.09 28.80 25.68
CA ASP A 342 -6.95 29.67 26.01
C ASP A 342 -7.20 31.18 25.78
N ASP A 343 -8.43 31.59 25.45
CA ASP A 343 -8.86 32.99 25.25
C ASP A 343 -9.94 33.45 26.27
N ALA A 344 -10.04 32.81 27.45
CA ALA A 344 -10.99 33.16 28.51
C ALA A 344 -10.34 33.61 29.82
#